data_AF-A0A4Z0NZF8-F1
#
_entry.id   AF-A0A4Z0NZF8-F1
#
_cell.length_a   1.000
_cell.length_b   1.000
_cell.length_c   1.000
_cell.angle_alpha   90.00
_cell.angle_beta   90.00
_cell.angle_gamma   90.00
#
_symmetry.space_group_name_H-M   'P 1'
#
loop_
_entity.id
_entity.type
_entity.pdbx_description
1 polymer ?
#
loop_
_entity_poly.entity_id
_entity_poly.type
_entity_poly.pdbx_seq_one_letter_code
_entity_poly.pdbx_strand_id
1 'polypeptide(L)'
;MNPKSLRAPAAAAAFLTLLAVTPALAQRDDQGLQMNCAGDYFKLCAGADPDSPEVERCFARNRAKLSAQCRAAITAYDRKTGGGSVQPE
;
A
#
# COMPACT_ATOMS: atom_id res chain seq x y z
N MET A 1 62.00 -7.17 -18.59
CA MET A 1 61.30 -7.13 -19.89
C MET A 1 59.81 -7.28 -19.62
N ASN A 2 58.95 -6.38 -20.12
CA ASN A 2 57.51 -6.61 -20.20
C ASN A 2 57.15 -7.15 -21.58
N PRO A 3 56.27 -8.16 -21.66
CA PRO A 3 55.37 -8.32 -22.80
C PRO A 3 53.89 -8.22 -22.39
N LYS A 4 53.09 -7.93 -23.39
CA LYS A 4 51.79 -7.24 -23.37
C LYS A 4 50.62 -8.23 -23.47
N SER A 5 49.53 -7.91 -22.76
CA SER A 5 48.13 -8.31 -23.00
C SER A 5 47.72 -9.79 -22.93
N LEU A 6 46.86 -10.10 -21.95
CA LEU A 6 45.54 -10.66 -22.27
C LEU A 6 44.47 -9.96 -21.41
N ARG A 7 43.53 -9.30 -22.10
CA ARG A 7 42.28 -8.79 -21.53
C ARG A 7 41.29 -9.96 -21.44
N ALA A 8 40.72 -10.16 -20.27
CA ALA A 8 39.43 -10.84 -20.10
C ALA A 8 38.74 -10.22 -18.87
N PRO A 9 37.66 -9.44 -19.02
CA PRO A 9 36.83 -9.11 -17.86
C PRO A 9 35.98 -10.34 -17.56
N ALA A 10 36.47 -11.18 -16.66
CA ALA A 10 35.63 -12.04 -15.85
C ALA A 10 34.92 -11.15 -14.83
N ALA A 11 33.62 -10.90 -15.02
CA ALA A 11 32.70 -10.56 -13.93
C ALA A 11 31.28 -10.62 -14.47
N ALA A 12 30.65 -11.78 -14.29
CA ALA A 12 29.21 -11.89 -14.23
C ALA A 12 28.70 -10.95 -13.12
N ALA A 13 27.90 -9.95 -13.48
CA ALA A 13 27.06 -9.23 -12.54
C ALA A 13 25.82 -8.74 -13.29
N ALA A 14 24.90 -9.66 -13.51
CA ALA A 14 23.53 -9.32 -13.88
C ALA A 14 22.90 -8.59 -12.68
N PHE A 15 22.94 -7.25 -12.70
CA PHE A 15 22.18 -6.43 -11.77
C PHE A 15 20.71 -6.40 -12.23
N LEU A 16 19.96 -7.44 -11.86
CA LEU A 16 18.50 -7.40 -11.82
C LEU A 16 18.09 -6.56 -10.60
N THR A 17 17.94 -5.25 -10.80
CA THR A 17 17.33 -4.36 -9.81
C THR A 17 15.86 -4.77 -9.62
N LEU A 18 15.55 -5.36 -8.47
CA LEU A 18 14.17 -5.64 -8.06
C LEU A 18 13.37 -4.33 -8.05
N LEU A 19 12.27 -4.30 -8.80
CA LEU A 19 11.20 -3.32 -8.61
C LEU A 19 10.62 -3.54 -7.21
N ALA A 20 10.92 -2.64 -6.29
CA ALA A 20 10.24 -2.59 -4.99
C ALA A 20 8.77 -2.22 -5.24
N VAL A 21 7.88 -3.21 -5.23
CA VAL A 21 6.45 -3.00 -5.18
C VAL A 21 6.16 -2.44 -3.79
N THR A 22 5.77 -1.17 -3.68
CA THR A 22 5.27 -0.57 -2.45
C THR A 22 3.75 -0.72 -2.39
N PRO A 23 3.21 -1.78 -1.74
CA PRO A 23 1.77 -2.02 -1.70
C PRO A 23 0.99 -0.99 -0.87
N ALA A 24 1.69 -0.16 -0.07
CA ALA A 24 1.05 0.76 0.88
C ALA A 24 0.44 2.02 0.24
N LEU A 25 1.03 2.54 -0.85
CA LEU A 25 0.48 3.74 -1.51
C LEU A 25 -0.78 3.40 -2.32
N ALA A 26 -0.80 2.22 -2.95
CA ALA A 26 -1.91 1.77 -3.77
C ALA A 26 -3.24 1.61 -3.00
N GLN A 27 -3.19 1.50 -1.67
CA GLN A 27 -4.39 1.36 -0.84
C GLN A 27 -5.12 2.67 -0.62
N ARG A 28 -4.38 3.79 -0.55
CA ARG A 28 -4.96 5.11 -0.32
C ARG A 28 -5.60 5.69 -1.57
N ASP A 29 -5.14 5.28 -2.75
CA ASP A 29 -5.59 5.79 -4.05
C ASP A 29 -6.79 5.03 -4.66
N ASP A 30 -7.36 4.04 -3.96
CA ASP A 30 -8.55 3.35 -4.48
C ASP A 30 -9.77 4.29 -4.46
N GLN A 31 -10.12 4.83 -5.64
CA GLN A 31 -11.27 5.72 -5.80
C GLN A 31 -12.57 5.11 -5.28
N GLY A 32 -12.74 3.79 -5.42
CA GLY A 32 -13.90 3.09 -4.90
C GLY A 32 -13.98 3.23 -3.38
N LEU A 33 -12.88 3.00 -2.69
CA LEU A 33 -12.78 3.16 -1.24
C LEU A 33 -13.01 4.63 -0.83
N GLN A 34 -12.34 5.58 -1.48
CA GLN A 34 -12.46 7.02 -1.15
C GLN A 34 -13.91 7.50 -1.28
N MET A 35 -14.56 7.24 -2.41
CA MET A 35 -15.92 7.74 -2.67
C MET A 35 -16.95 7.13 -1.72
N ASN A 36 -16.83 5.83 -1.43
CA ASN A 36 -17.76 5.13 -0.55
C ASN A 36 -17.54 5.43 0.93
N CYS A 37 -16.36 5.90 1.33
CA CYS A 37 -16.01 6.16 2.72
C CYS A 37 -15.84 7.65 3.08
N ALA A 38 -15.85 8.58 2.11
CA ALA A 38 -15.64 10.01 2.37
C ALA A 38 -16.59 10.58 3.44
N GLY A 39 -17.89 10.26 3.35
CA GLY A 39 -18.88 10.73 4.32
C GLY A 39 -18.65 10.19 5.74
N ASP A 40 -18.18 8.95 5.86
CA ASP A 40 -17.85 8.33 7.15
C ASP A 40 -16.53 8.88 7.70
N TYR A 41 -15.55 9.15 6.83
CA TYR A 41 -14.31 9.82 7.18
C TYR A 41 -14.59 11.19 7.82
N PHE A 42 -15.35 12.06 7.16
CA PHE A 42 -15.65 13.39 7.70
C PHE A 42 -16.40 13.35 9.04
N LYS A 43 -17.25 12.34 9.25
CA LYS A 43 -18.05 12.20 10.48
C LYS A 43 -17.28 11.59 11.66
N LEU A 44 -16.38 10.65 11.39
CA LEU A 44 -15.79 9.78 12.41
C LEU A 44 -14.27 9.91 12.53
N CYS A 45 -13.60 10.32 11.45
CA CYS A 45 -12.15 10.20 11.29
C CYS A 45 -11.47 11.48 10.78
N ALA A 46 -12.14 12.64 10.74
CA ALA A 46 -11.60 13.89 10.20
C ALA A 46 -10.33 14.42 10.92
N GLY A 47 -9.99 13.88 12.10
CA GLY A 47 -8.74 14.19 12.80
C GLY A 47 -7.57 13.29 12.44
N ALA A 48 -7.77 12.25 11.62
CA ALA A 48 -6.72 11.40 11.09
C ALA A 48 -6.19 11.98 9.78
N ASP A 49 -4.87 11.96 9.57
CA ASP A 49 -4.28 12.38 8.30
C ASP A 49 -4.68 11.37 7.19
N PRO A 50 -5.34 11.82 6.09
CA PRO A 50 -5.80 10.95 5.01
C PRO A 50 -4.66 10.26 4.25
N ASP A 51 -3.47 10.84 4.28
CA ASP A 51 -2.28 10.28 3.64
C ASP A 51 -1.52 9.31 4.56
N SER A 52 -2.04 9.06 5.77
CA SER A 52 -1.45 8.21 6.81
C SER A 52 -2.29 6.94 7.07
N PRO A 53 -1.72 5.90 7.71
CA PRO A 53 -2.46 4.70 8.10
C PRO A 53 -3.47 4.95 9.23
N GLU A 54 -3.59 6.19 9.71
CA GLU A 54 -4.47 6.53 10.81
C GLU A 54 -5.95 6.47 10.42
N VAL A 55 -6.29 6.71 9.15
CA VAL A 55 -7.65 6.54 8.63
C VAL A 55 -8.09 5.08 8.69
N GLU A 56 -7.23 4.16 8.27
CA GLU A 56 -7.50 2.72 8.33
C GLU A 56 -7.73 2.28 9.78
N ARG A 57 -6.86 2.71 10.70
CA ARG A 57 -7.03 2.46 12.15
C ARG A 57 -8.33 3.07 12.69
N CYS A 58 -8.68 4.28 12.26
CA CYS A 58 -9.91 4.93 12.67
C CYS A 58 -11.16 4.16 12.18
N PHE A 59 -11.16 3.72 10.92
CA PHE A 59 -12.22 2.88 10.36
C PHE A 59 -12.32 1.52 11.05
N ALA A 60 -11.19 0.91 11.41
CA ALA A 60 -11.19 -0.34 12.17
C ALA A 60 -11.86 -0.17 13.54
N ARG A 61 -11.51 0.88 14.30
CA ARG A 61 -12.13 1.18 15.60
C ARG A 61 -13.61 1.54 15.49
N ASN A 62 -14.02 2.19 14.41
CA ASN A 62 -15.39 2.64 14.21
C ASN A 62 -16.22 1.73 13.30
N ARG A 63 -15.78 0.48 13.03
CA ARG A 63 -16.35 -0.35 11.98
C ARG A 63 -17.86 -0.58 12.10
N ALA A 64 -18.36 -0.70 13.33
CA ALA A 64 -19.80 -0.81 13.61
C ALA A 64 -20.60 0.47 13.29
N LYS A 65 -19.96 1.64 13.37
CA LYS A 65 -20.56 2.97 13.11
C LYS A 65 -20.47 3.43 11.66
N LEU A 66 -19.60 2.80 10.87
CA LEU A 66 -19.50 3.09 9.43
C LEU A 66 -20.85 2.85 8.73
N SER A 67 -21.05 3.48 7.58
CA SER A 67 -22.14 3.12 6.69
C SER A 67 -21.98 1.68 6.17
N ALA A 68 -23.10 1.07 5.76
CA ALA A 68 -23.06 -0.23 5.10
C ALA A 68 -22.23 -0.19 3.81
N GLN A 69 -22.28 0.94 3.10
CA GLN A 69 -21.54 1.17 1.86
C GLN A 69 -20.03 1.19 2.10
N CYS A 70 -19.53 1.97 3.07
CA CYS A 70 -18.10 2.01 3.38
C CYS A 70 -17.57 0.66 3.89
N ARG A 71 -18.33 -0.06 4.74
CA ARG A 71 -17.93 -1.42 5.17
C ARG A 71 -17.79 -2.38 3.98
N ALA A 72 -18.73 -2.35 3.05
CA ALA A 72 -18.71 -3.18 1.86
C ALA A 72 -17.52 -2.82 0.96
N ALA A 73 -17.23 -1.52 0.78
CA ALA A 73 -16.08 -1.05 0.03
C ALA A 73 -14.76 -1.54 0.63
N ILE A 74 -14.56 -1.39 1.95
CA ILE A 74 -13.37 -1.92 2.65
C ILE A 74 -13.25 -3.44 2.43
N THR A 75 -14.34 -4.18 2.57
CA THR A 75 -14.33 -5.65 2.38
C THR A 75 -14.02 -6.05 0.92
N ALA A 76 -14.52 -5.30 -0.06
CA ALA A 76 -14.21 -5.53 -1.47
C ALA A 76 -12.74 -5.21 -1.78
N TYR A 77 -12.25 -4.11 -1.21
CA TYR A 77 -10.87 -3.69 -1.30
C TYR A 77 -9.91 -4.74 -0.72
N ASP A 78 -10.16 -5.19 0.52
CA ASP A 78 -9.36 -6.23 1.20
C ASP A 78 -9.26 -7.53 0.39
N ARG A 79 -10.37 -7.95 -0.25
CA ARG A 79 -10.41 -9.12 -1.13
C ARG A 79 -9.59 -8.93 -2.40
N LYS A 80 -9.68 -7.74 -3.01
CA LYS A 80 -8.92 -7.39 -4.23
C LYS A 80 -7.42 -7.38 -3.98
N THR A 81 -6.99 -7.00 -2.78
CA THR A 81 -5.56 -6.92 -2.42
C THR A 81 -5.06 -8.13 -1.65
N GLY A 82 -5.83 -9.23 -1.56
CA GLY A 82 -5.37 -10.49 -0.96
C GLY A 82 -5.22 -10.47 0.55
N GLY A 83 -5.94 -9.60 1.27
CA GLY A 83 -5.90 -9.50 2.73
C GLY A 83 -4.79 -8.60 3.26
N GLY A 84 -4.70 -7.37 2.75
CA GLY A 84 -3.68 -6.37 3.09
C GLY A 84 -3.81 -5.74 4.49
N SER A 85 -4.37 -6.44 5.49
CA SER A 85 -4.36 -6.01 6.90
C SER A 85 -3.11 -6.48 7.67
N VAL A 86 -2.10 -7.02 6.96
CA VAL A 86 -0.83 -7.40 7.58
C VAL A 86 0.26 -6.43 7.13
N GLN A 87 0.46 -5.38 7.91
CA GLN A 87 1.80 -4.86 8.17
C GLN A 87 1.98 -4.93 9.70
N PRO A 88 2.73 -5.93 10.20
CA PRO A 88 3.33 -5.84 11.52
C PRO A 88 4.44 -4.78 11.44
N GLU A 89 4.51 -3.97 12.50
CA GLU A 89 5.50 -2.94 12.83
C GLU A 89 5.22 -1.52 12.31
#